data_AF-A0A8X6Y1A7-F1
#
_entry.id   AF-A0A8X6Y1A7-F1
#
_cell.length_a   1.000
_cell.length_b   1.000
_cell.length_c   1.000
_cell.angle_alpha   90.00
_cell.angle_beta   90.00
_cell.angle_gamma   90.00
#
_symmetry.space_group_name_H-M   'P 1'
#
loop_
_entity.id
_entity.type
_entity.pdbx_description
1 polymer ?
#
loop_
_entity_poly.entity_id
_entity_poly.type
_entity_poly.pdbx_seq_one_letter_code
_entity_poly.pdbx_strand_id
1 'polypeptide(L)'
;MGIEEQVANPWWSRYESTITILFAALAAVHASALLGHGALVSTGVSNSARSQDAFGNYAFSYGIKDGLGAANSRSEVGDAHGNKKGSYTIADIDGRARRVDYVADGQDSSPVRD
;
A
#
# COMPACT_ATOMS: atom_id res chain seq x y z
N MET A 1 79.39 -12.27 8.75
CA MET A 1 79.08 -11.64 7.45
C MET A 1 77.98 -12.47 6.83
N GLY A 2 76.74 -12.01 6.91
CA GLY A 2 75.55 -12.74 6.50
C GLY A 2 74.41 -11.74 6.46
N ILE A 3 74.37 -11.03 5.35
CA ILE A 3 73.33 -10.12 4.88
C ILE A 3 71.92 -10.66 5.22
N GLU A 4 71.23 -10.03 6.17
CA GLU A 4 69.77 -10.19 6.29
C GLU A 4 69.15 -9.52 5.08
N GLU A 5 68.78 -10.37 4.12
CA GLU A 5 68.06 -10.02 2.91
C GLU A 5 66.71 -9.43 3.29
N GLN A 6 66.57 -8.12 3.14
CA GLN A 6 65.27 -7.44 3.12
C GLN A 6 64.49 -8.04 1.94
N VAL A 7 63.69 -9.08 2.20
CA VAL A 7 62.82 -9.70 1.21
C VAL A 7 61.88 -8.62 0.69
N ALA A 8 62.16 -8.17 -0.53
CA ALA A 8 61.42 -7.11 -1.19
C ALA A 8 59.93 -7.44 -1.15
N ASN A 9 59.16 -6.51 -0.59
CA ASN A 9 57.72 -6.53 -0.53
C ASN A 9 57.21 -6.77 -1.95
N PRO A 10 56.48 -7.87 -2.21
CA PRO A 10 56.10 -8.17 -3.57
C PRO A 10 55.14 -7.13 -4.15
N TRP A 11 55.35 -6.81 -5.41
CA TRP A 11 54.50 -5.99 -6.28
C TRP A 11 53.00 -6.29 -6.11
N TRP A 12 52.65 -7.55 -5.82
CA TRP A 12 51.28 -8.01 -5.63
C TRP A 12 50.60 -7.63 -4.31
N SER A 13 51.38 -7.27 -3.29
CA SER A 13 50.84 -6.75 -2.04
C SER A 13 50.04 -5.46 -2.23
N ARG A 14 50.32 -4.70 -3.30
CA ARG A 14 49.60 -3.45 -3.59
C ARG A 14 48.16 -3.66 -4.08
N TYR A 15 47.84 -4.85 -4.60
CA TYR A 15 46.51 -5.15 -5.13
C TYR A 15 45.61 -5.82 -4.10
N GLU A 16 46.19 -6.49 -3.10
CA GLU A 16 45.46 -7.18 -2.02
C GLU A 16 44.55 -6.21 -1.24
N SER A 17 45.08 -5.02 -0.93
CA SER A 17 44.32 -3.96 -0.26
C SER A 17 43.17 -3.45 -1.13
N THR A 18 43.44 -3.20 -2.42
CA THR A 18 42.44 -2.71 -3.38
C THR A 18 41.31 -3.71 -3.61
N ILE A 19 41.65 -4.99 -3.78
CA ILE A 19 40.68 -6.08 -3.96
C ILE A 19 39.82 -6.22 -2.69
N THR A 20 40.43 -6.19 -1.52
CA THR A 20 39.71 -6.27 -0.24
C THR A 20 38.77 -5.07 -0.04
N ILE A 21 39.23 -3.86 -0.38
CA ILE A 21 38.41 -2.64 -0.31
C ILE A 21 37.19 -2.73 -1.25
N LEU A 22 37.36 -3.25 -2.46
CA LEU A 22 36.26 -3.43 -3.41
C LEU A 22 35.23 -4.46 -2.92
N PHE A 23 35.67 -5.59 -2.38
CA PHE A 23 34.75 -6.58 -1.80
C PHE A 23 34.03 -6.04 -0.55
N ALA A 24 34.72 -5.31 0.32
CA ALA A 24 34.11 -4.68 1.49
C ALA A 24 33.08 -3.59 1.10
N ALA A 25 33.40 -2.77 0.10
CA ALA A 25 32.47 -1.76 -0.44
C ALA A 25 31.24 -2.42 -1.07
N LEU A 26 31.43 -3.51 -1.83
CA LEU A 26 30.33 -4.27 -2.42
C LEU A 26 29.43 -4.91 -1.35
N ALA A 27 30.01 -5.47 -0.29
CA ALA A 27 29.26 -6.03 0.83
C ALA A 27 28.49 -4.96 1.62
N ALA A 28 29.09 -3.79 1.84
CA ALA A 28 28.44 -2.66 2.52
C ALA A 28 27.24 -2.11 1.73
N VAL A 29 27.34 -2.03 0.40
CA VAL A 29 26.23 -1.59 -0.48
C VAL A 29 25.09 -2.63 -0.54
N HIS A 30 25.39 -3.93 -0.38
CA HIS A 30 24.35 -4.95 -0.29
C HIS A 30 23.67 -5.01 1.08
N ALA A 31 24.36 -4.65 2.17
CA ALA A 31 23.78 -4.65 3.51
C ALA A 31 22.63 -3.63 3.68
N SER A 32 22.70 -2.48 2.99
CA SER A 32 21.63 -1.48 2.98
C SER A 32 20.36 -1.95 2.24
N ALA A 33 20.47 -2.89 1.29
CA ALA A 33 19.31 -3.51 0.67
C ALA A 33 18.63 -4.54 1.59
N LEU A 34 19.35 -5.19 2.51
CA LEU A 34 18.75 -6.13 3.47
C LEU A 34 18.19 -5.45 4.73
N LEU A 35 18.76 -4.32 5.16
CA LEU A 35 18.33 -3.62 6.38
C LEU A 35 17.33 -2.47 6.13
N GLY A 36 17.17 -2.04 4.87
CA GLY A 36 16.40 -0.84 4.50
C GLY A 36 14.93 -1.06 4.11
N HIS A 37 14.51 -2.30 3.86
CA HIS A 37 13.11 -2.59 3.55
C HIS A 37 12.36 -2.86 4.85
N GLY A 38 11.78 -1.80 5.43
CA GLY A 38 10.89 -1.93 6.57
C GLY A 38 9.91 -3.09 6.36
N ALA A 39 9.71 -3.90 7.39
CA ALA A 39 8.86 -5.08 7.30
C ALA A 39 7.50 -4.69 6.69
N LEU A 40 7.09 -5.39 5.63
CA LEU A 40 5.78 -5.23 5.02
C LEU A 40 4.74 -5.76 6.01
N VAL A 41 4.25 -4.90 6.90
CA VAL A 41 3.17 -5.23 7.82
C VAL A 41 1.85 -5.04 7.09
N SER A 42 1.09 -6.12 6.94
CA SER A 42 -0.28 -6.04 6.41
C SER A 42 -1.15 -5.27 7.39
N THR A 43 -1.68 -4.12 6.95
CA THR A 43 -2.58 -3.27 7.76
C THR A 43 -4.05 -3.58 7.52
N GLY A 44 -4.36 -4.47 6.58
CA GLY A 44 -5.73 -4.82 6.22
C GLY A 44 -5.86 -5.31 4.79
N VAL A 45 -7.10 -5.58 4.40
CA VAL A 45 -7.49 -5.99 3.05
C VAL A 45 -8.61 -5.10 2.54
N SER A 46 -8.63 -4.88 1.22
CA SER A 46 -9.74 -4.22 0.55
C SER A 46 -10.15 -5.01 -0.69
N ASN A 47 -11.44 -4.92 -1.02
CA ASN A 47 -12.00 -5.42 -2.27
C ASN A 47 -12.87 -4.34 -2.89
N SER A 48 -12.86 -4.21 -4.21
CA SER A 48 -13.71 -3.25 -4.92
C SER A 48 -14.21 -3.83 -6.23
N ALA A 49 -15.42 -3.45 -6.60
CA ALA A 49 -16.04 -3.79 -7.88
C ALA A 49 -16.75 -2.55 -8.44
N ARG A 50 -16.73 -2.38 -9.76
CA ARG A 50 -17.40 -1.30 -10.47
C ARG A 50 -17.88 -1.77 -11.84
N SER A 51 -19.02 -1.28 -12.28
CA SER A 51 -19.59 -1.52 -13.60
C SER A 51 -20.36 -0.28 -14.05
N GLN A 52 -20.29 0.03 -15.34
CA GLN A 52 -21.03 1.11 -15.96
C GLN A 52 -21.38 0.69 -17.39
N ASP A 53 -22.60 1.00 -17.84
CA ASP A 53 -23.02 0.77 -19.21
C ASP A 53 -23.02 2.06 -20.06
N ALA A 54 -23.25 1.92 -21.37
CA ALA A 54 -23.30 3.05 -22.29
C ALA A 54 -24.55 3.93 -22.12
N PHE A 55 -25.54 3.48 -21.34
CA PHE A 55 -26.79 4.20 -21.11
C PHE A 55 -26.72 5.09 -19.87
N GLY A 56 -25.62 5.07 -19.11
CA GLY A 56 -25.42 5.89 -17.93
C GLY A 56 -25.79 5.19 -16.62
N ASN A 57 -26.12 3.90 -16.65
CA ASN A 57 -26.33 3.12 -15.43
C ASN A 57 -24.98 2.69 -14.86
N TYR A 58 -24.85 2.73 -13.54
CA TYR A 58 -23.64 2.32 -12.85
C TYR A 58 -23.95 1.49 -11.60
N ALA A 59 -22.97 0.69 -11.21
CA ALA A 59 -22.93 -0.01 -9.94
C ALA A 59 -21.50 0.02 -9.41
N PHE A 60 -21.33 0.27 -8.12
CA PHE A 60 -20.04 0.07 -7.47
C PHE A 60 -20.21 -0.50 -6.07
N SER A 61 -19.13 -1.13 -5.60
CA SER A 61 -19.02 -1.54 -4.21
C SER A 61 -17.56 -1.56 -3.77
N TYR A 62 -17.33 -1.33 -2.50
CA TYR A 62 -16.07 -1.65 -1.86
C TYR A 62 -16.29 -2.18 -0.44
N GLY A 63 -15.31 -2.91 0.05
CA GLY A 63 -15.20 -3.33 1.43
C GLY A 63 -13.74 -3.25 1.88
N ILE A 64 -13.53 -2.75 3.09
CA ILE A 64 -12.23 -2.64 3.73
C ILE A 64 -12.34 -3.31 5.10
N LYS A 65 -11.34 -4.11 5.46
CA LYS A 65 -11.16 -4.66 6.80
C LYS A 65 -9.73 -4.41 7.21
N ASP A 66 -9.52 -3.72 8.33
CA ASP A 66 -8.18 -3.54 8.88
C ASP A 66 -7.69 -4.82 9.58
N GLY A 67 -6.42 -4.82 10.01
CA GLY A 67 -5.83 -5.93 10.74
C GLY A 67 -6.34 -6.11 12.18
N LEU A 68 -7.15 -5.18 12.70
CA LEU A 68 -7.64 -5.16 14.08
C LEU A 68 -9.12 -5.54 14.21
N GLY A 69 -9.84 -5.62 13.09
CA GLY A 69 -11.24 -6.03 13.01
C GLY A 69 -12.23 -4.92 12.64
N ALA A 70 -11.78 -3.67 12.49
CA ALA A 70 -12.64 -2.59 12.00
C ALA A 70 -12.93 -2.80 10.51
N ALA A 71 -14.16 -2.47 10.09
CA ALA A 71 -14.57 -2.63 8.71
C ALA A 71 -15.42 -1.46 8.21
N ASN A 72 -15.25 -1.12 6.93
CA ASN A 72 -16.11 -0.16 6.23
C ASN A 72 -16.49 -0.73 4.87
N SER A 73 -17.75 -0.60 4.47
CA SER A 73 -18.19 -0.95 3.12
C SER A 73 -19.18 0.06 2.58
N ARG A 74 -19.25 0.16 1.25
CA ARG A 74 -20.32 0.85 0.54
C ARG A 74 -20.69 0.05 -0.70
N SER A 75 -21.98 0.05 -1.03
CA SER A 75 -22.47 -0.41 -2.33
C SER A 75 -23.53 0.55 -2.82
N GLU A 76 -23.47 0.92 -4.08
CA GLU A 76 -24.43 1.83 -4.72
C GLU A 76 -24.70 1.39 -6.14
N VAL A 77 -25.95 1.55 -6.56
CA VAL A 77 -26.37 1.50 -7.95
C VAL A 77 -27.05 2.81 -8.30
N GLY A 78 -26.81 3.31 -9.50
CA GLY A 78 -27.49 4.48 -10.01
C GLY A 78 -27.82 4.35 -11.49
N ASP A 79 -28.75 5.19 -11.94
CA ASP A 79 -29.22 5.25 -13.31
C ASP A 79 -28.93 6.61 -13.96
N ALA A 80 -29.19 6.68 -15.26
CA ALA A 80 -29.00 7.88 -16.06
C ALA A 80 -29.94 9.04 -15.69
N HIS A 81 -31.01 8.78 -14.93
CA HIS A 81 -31.98 9.77 -14.48
C HIS A 81 -31.58 10.39 -13.14
N GLY A 82 -30.39 10.07 -12.61
CA GLY A 82 -29.88 10.58 -11.34
C GLY A 82 -30.41 9.85 -10.11
N ASN A 83 -31.21 8.79 -10.31
CA ASN A 83 -31.64 7.94 -9.22
C ASN A 83 -30.47 7.10 -8.74
N LYS A 84 -30.31 6.99 -7.43
CA LYS A 84 -29.28 6.18 -6.80
C LYS A 84 -29.80 5.58 -5.51
N LYS A 85 -29.40 4.34 -5.26
CA LYS A 85 -29.67 3.65 -4.00
C LYS A 85 -28.46 2.87 -3.58
N GLY A 86 -28.28 2.74 -2.29
CA GLY A 86 -27.11 2.05 -1.78
C GLY A 86 -27.16 1.87 -0.29
N SER A 87 -26.05 1.37 0.22
CA SER A 87 -25.83 1.30 1.65
C SER A 87 -24.36 1.56 1.95
N TYR A 88 -24.10 2.05 3.16
CA TYR A 88 -22.76 1.99 3.73
C TYR A 88 -22.82 1.34 5.11
N THR A 89 -21.75 0.66 5.48
CA THR A 89 -21.57 0.06 6.81
C THR A 89 -20.27 0.55 7.43
N ILE A 90 -20.28 0.82 8.73
CA ILE A 90 -19.10 1.06 9.55
C ILE A 90 -19.20 0.11 10.74
N ALA A 91 -18.20 -0.75 10.91
CA ALA A 91 -18.03 -1.63 12.06
C ALA A 91 -16.73 -1.28 12.79
N ASP A 92 -16.83 -1.16 14.11
CA ASP A 92 -15.74 -0.81 15.02
C ASP A 92 -15.20 -2.07 15.71
N ILE A 93 -13.99 -1.99 16.25
CA ILE A 93 -13.28 -3.13 16.85
C ILE A 93 -13.98 -3.69 18.10
N ASP A 94 -14.81 -2.88 18.75
CA ASP A 94 -15.59 -3.27 19.93
C ASP A 94 -16.96 -3.88 19.59
N GLY A 95 -17.17 -4.21 18.32
CA GLY A 95 -18.37 -4.93 17.85
C GLY A 95 -19.56 -4.03 17.54
N ARG A 96 -19.48 -2.71 17.77
CA ARG A 96 -20.51 -1.79 17.28
C ARG A 96 -20.50 -1.75 15.75
N ALA A 97 -21.67 -1.80 15.15
CA ALA A 97 -21.84 -1.61 13.72
C ALA A 97 -22.98 -0.65 13.42
N ARG A 98 -22.81 0.16 12.37
CA ARG A 98 -23.83 1.03 11.80
C ARG A 98 -23.97 0.69 10.34
N ARG A 99 -25.21 0.55 9.88
CA ARG A 99 -25.54 0.47 8.47
C ARG A 99 -26.59 1.52 8.17
N VAL A 100 -26.41 2.21 7.04
CA VAL A 100 -27.41 3.13 6.51
C VAL A 100 -27.71 2.70 5.09
N ASP A 101 -28.98 2.47 4.82
CA ASP A 101 -29.51 2.30 3.47
C ASP A 101 -30.11 3.64 3.03
N TYR A 102 -29.88 4.02 1.77
CA TYR A 102 -30.33 5.30 1.23
C TYR A 102 -30.89 5.14 -0.17
N VAL A 103 -31.78 6.07 -0.51
CA VAL A 103 -32.34 6.29 -1.85
C VAL A 103 -32.32 7.79 -2.07
N ALA A 104 -31.84 8.23 -3.23
CA ALA A 104 -31.89 9.61 -3.68
C ALA A 104 -32.36 9.63 -5.13
N ASP A 105 -33.33 10.48 -5.43
CA ASP A 105 -33.72 10.79 -6.79
C ASP A 105 -32.84 11.94 -7.33
N GLY A 106 -32.92 12.19 -8.64
CA GLY A 106 -32.16 13.25 -9.30
C GLY A 106 -32.63 14.68 -8.96
N GLN A 107 -33.60 14.85 -8.05
CA GLN A 107 -34.23 16.13 -7.74
C GLN A 107 -33.62 16.77 -6.48
N ASP A 108 -32.38 17.23 -6.58
CA ASP A 108 -31.90 18.27 -5.65
C ASP A 108 -32.51 19.62 -6.08
N SER A 109 -33.66 19.99 -5.51
CA SER A 109 -34.14 21.38 -5.54
C SER A 109 -34.30 21.89 -4.10
N SER A 110 -33.65 23.03 -3.86
CA SER A 110 -33.36 23.73 -2.60
C SER A 110 -34.50 23.83 -1.56
N PRO A 111 -34.19 24.17 -0.29
CA PRO A 111 -35.14 24.13 0.81
C PRO A 111 -36.30 25.11 0.60
N VAL A 112 -37.51 24.67 0.89
CA VAL A 112 -38.62 25.58 1.23
C VAL A 112 -38.20 26.29 2.52
N ARG A 113 -37.80 27.56 2.38
CA ARG A 113 -37.72 28.49 3.51
C ARG A 113 -39.15 28.90 3.86
N ASP A 114 -39.49 28.75 5.13
CA ASP A 114 -40.66 29.30 5.79
C ASP A 114 -40.60 30.84 5.89
#